data_AF-A0A359JMN1-F1
#
_entry.id   AF-A0A359JMN1-F1
#
_cell.length_a   1.000
_cell.length_b   1.000
_cell.length_c   1.000
_cell.angle_alpha   90.00
_cell.angle_beta   90.00
_cell.angle_gamma   90.00
#
_symmetry.space_group_name_H-M   'P 1'
#
loop_
_entity.id
_entity.type
_entity.pdbx_description
1 polymer ?
#
loop_
_entity_poly.entity_id
_entity_poly.type
_entity_poly.pdbx_seq_one_letter_code
_entity_poly.pdbx_strand_id
1 'polypeptide(L)'
;MLDIKFVRANPDIVKENIKKKFQDDKLPLVDEVIEYDKELREAKTRVEYLRSQRNTISKQIGVLMGQGKKEEAEEAKKQVAAMADEMAALDVKEQELTE
;
A
#
# COMPACT_ATOMS: atom_id res chain seq x y z
N MET A 1 -16.46 -12.35 -12.41
CA MET A 1 -15.44 -11.40 -11.94
C MET A 1 -14.21 -11.65 -12.81
N LEU A 2 -13.70 -10.63 -13.50
CA LEU A 2 -12.48 -10.75 -14.31
C LEU A 2 -11.29 -10.84 -13.34
N ASP A 3 -10.36 -11.76 -13.56
CA ASP A 3 -9.20 -11.86 -12.67
C ASP A 3 -8.22 -10.71 -12.95
N ILE A 4 -7.99 -9.85 -11.95
CA ILE A 4 -7.04 -8.73 -12.02
C ILE A 4 -5.63 -9.21 -12.38
N LYS A 5 -5.25 -10.43 -11.98
CA LYS A 5 -3.97 -11.03 -12.35
C LYS A 5 -3.88 -11.26 -13.84
N PHE A 6 -4.98 -11.65 -14.48
CA PHE A 6 -5.05 -11.85 -15.92
C PHE A 6 -4.98 -10.52 -16.67
N VAL A 7 -5.68 -9.49 -16.17
CA VAL A 7 -5.64 -8.12 -16.74
C VAL A 7 -4.22 -7.56 -16.71
N ARG A 8 -3.53 -7.72 -15.58
CA ARG A 8 -2.14 -7.28 -15.43
C ARG A 8 -1.15 -8.10 -16.26
N ALA A 9 -1.35 -9.41 -16.35
CA ALA A 9 -0.45 -10.28 -17.10
C ALA A 9 -0.63 -10.12 -18.62
N ASN A 10 -1.85 -9.81 -19.08
CA ASN A 10 -2.20 -9.75 -20.49
C ASN A 10 -3.11 -8.54 -20.80
N PRO A 11 -2.66 -7.30 -20.55
CA PRO A 11 -3.48 -6.10 -20.79
C PRO A 11 -3.89 -5.97 -22.25
N ASP A 12 -3.01 -6.34 -23.18
CA ASP A 12 -3.26 -6.28 -24.62
C ASP A 12 -4.38 -7.23 -25.05
N ILE A 13 -4.42 -8.46 -24.49
CA ILE A 13 -5.48 -9.44 -24.78
C ILE A 13 -6.83 -8.94 -24.28
N VAL A 14 -6.86 -8.26 -23.13
CA VAL A 14 -8.09 -7.68 -22.58
C VAL A 14 -8.56 -6.52 -23.45
N LYS A 15 -7.64 -5.62 -23.84
CA LYS A 15 -7.94 -4.50 -24.76
C LYS A 15 -8.45 -4.99 -26.12
N GLU A 16 -7.82 -6.01 -26.70
CA GLU A 16 -8.24 -6.59 -27.97
C GLU A 16 -9.63 -7.24 -27.86
N ASN A 17 -9.94 -7.94 -26.76
CA ASN A 17 -11.27 -8.48 -26.52
C ASN A 17 -12.33 -7.40 -26.33
N ILE A 18 -11.99 -6.29 -25.69
CA ILE A 18 -12.86 -5.12 -25.53
C ILE A 18 -13.18 -4.49 -26.89
N LYS A 19 -12.17 -4.33 -27.77
CA LYS A 19 -12.35 -3.89 -29.17
C LYS A 19 -13.24 -4.85 -29.95
N LYS A 20 -13.02 -6.16 -29.85
CA LYS A 20 -13.86 -7.19 -30.50
C LYS A 20 -15.32 -7.18 -30.03
N LYS A 21 -15.56 -6.67 -28.82
CA LYS A 21 -16.90 -6.50 -28.25
C LYS A 21 -17.51 -5.12 -28.54
N PHE A 22 -16.84 -4.27 -29.32
CA PHE A 22 -17.26 -2.89 -29.63
C PHE A 22 -17.46 -2.05 -28.36
N GLN A 23 -16.61 -2.28 -27.35
CA GLN A 23 -16.64 -1.56 -26.07
C GLN A 23 -15.43 -0.63 -25.95
N ASP A 24 -15.07 0.08 -27.02
CA ASP A 24 -13.86 0.92 -27.09
C ASP A 24 -13.79 1.96 -25.95
N ASP A 25 -14.94 2.43 -25.46
CA ASP A 25 -15.05 3.31 -24.29
C ASP A 25 -14.42 2.73 -23.01
N LYS A 26 -14.23 1.40 -22.94
CA LYS A 26 -13.65 0.70 -21.80
C LYS A 26 -12.16 0.37 -21.95
N LEU A 27 -11.54 0.75 -23.06
CA LEU A 27 -10.09 0.60 -23.22
C LEU A 27 -9.29 1.37 -22.14
N PRO A 28 -9.66 2.62 -21.78
CA PRO A 28 -8.99 3.36 -20.72
C PRO A 28 -9.18 2.71 -19.34
N LEU A 29 -10.37 2.13 -19.10
CA LEU A 29 -10.70 1.43 -17.84
C LEU A 29 -9.73 0.28 -17.55
N VAL A 30 -9.15 -0.36 -18.58
CA VAL A 30 -8.13 -1.41 -18.36
C VAL A 30 -6.88 -0.83 -17.72
N ASP A 31 -6.43 0.33 -18.20
CA ASP A 31 -5.23 0.99 -17.69
C ASP A 31 -5.48 1.57 -16.28
N GLU A 32 -6.65 2.19 -16.08
CA GLU A 32 -7.08 2.69 -14.76
C GLU A 32 -7.10 1.57 -13.72
N VAL A 33 -7.70 0.42 -14.05
CA VAL A 33 -7.77 -0.73 -13.16
C VAL A 33 -6.38 -1.30 -12.82
N ILE A 34 -5.43 -1.25 -13.76
CA ILE A 34 -4.05 -1.68 -13.51
C ILE A 34 -3.33 -0.70 -12.58
N GLU A 35 -3.52 0.61 -12.76
CA GLU A 35 -2.95 1.63 -11.86
C GLU A 35 -3.57 1.52 -10.46
N TYR A 36 -4.90 1.38 -10.34
CA TYR A 36 -5.54 1.16 -9.05
C TYR A 36 -5.04 -0.11 -8.34
N ASP A 37 -4.89 -1.24 -9.07
CA ASP A 37 -4.29 -2.46 -8.50
C ASP A 37 -2.83 -2.26 -8.06
N LYS A 38 -2.09 -1.41 -8.75
CA LYS A 38 -0.72 -1.07 -8.39
C LYS A 38 -0.68 -0.21 -7.13
N GLU A 39 -1.47 0.85 -7.05
CA GLU A 39 -1.58 1.71 -5.87
C GLU A 39 -2.02 0.91 -4.64
N LEU A 40 -3.00 0.02 -4.79
CA LEU A 40 -3.51 -0.83 -3.71
C LEU A 40 -2.42 -1.78 -3.21
N ARG A 41 -1.61 -2.37 -4.11
CA ARG A 41 -0.48 -3.22 -3.72
C ARG A 41 0.66 -2.43 -3.08
N GLU A 42 0.94 -1.24 -3.56
CA GLU A 42 1.94 -0.35 -2.97
C GLU A 42 1.53 0.10 -1.57
N ALA A 43 0.26 0.46 -1.36
CA ALA A 43 -0.30 0.78 -0.05
C ALA A 43 -0.17 -0.42 0.91
N LYS A 44 -0.57 -1.63 0.50
CA LYS A 44 -0.41 -2.85 1.31
C LYS A 44 1.03 -3.10 1.72
N THR A 45 1.93 -3.03 0.75
CA THR A 45 3.36 -3.22 0.99
C THR A 45 3.89 -2.17 1.95
N ARG A 46 3.44 -0.91 1.81
CA ARG A 46 3.83 0.21 2.67
C ARG A 46 3.31 0.02 4.10
N VAL A 47 2.06 -0.39 4.29
CA VAL A 47 1.49 -0.69 5.61
C VAL A 47 2.26 -1.80 6.30
N GLU A 48 2.53 -2.91 5.62
CA GLU A 48 3.33 -4.01 6.17
C GLU A 48 4.75 -3.56 6.55
N TYR A 49 5.37 -2.75 5.69
CA TYR A 49 6.70 -2.18 5.93
C TYR A 49 6.72 -1.26 7.17
N LEU A 50 5.76 -0.35 7.28
CA LEU A 50 5.61 0.54 8.45
C LEU A 50 5.36 -0.25 9.73
N ARG A 51 4.54 -1.32 9.66
CA ARG A 51 4.28 -2.21 10.80
C ARG A 51 5.55 -2.92 11.27
N SER A 52 6.38 -3.38 10.34
CA SER A 52 7.68 -4.00 10.62
C SER A 52 8.67 -2.99 11.23
N GLN A 53 8.77 -1.79 10.65
CA GLN A 53 9.59 -0.71 11.18
C GLN A 53 9.18 -0.34 12.60
N ARG A 54 7.89 -0.13 12.84
CA ARG A 54 7.36 0.21 14.17
C ARG A 54 7.75 -0.82 15.21
N ASN A 55 7.67 -2.12 14.89
CA ASN A 55 8.07 -3.19 15.80
C ASN A 55 9.59 -3.19 16.07
N THR A 56 10.39 -2.87 15.06
CA THR A 56 11.84 -2.75 15.19
C THR A 56 12.22 -1.56 16.07
N ILE A 57 11.64 -0.39 15.81
CA ILE A 57 11.86 0.83 16.60
C ILE A 57 11.34 0.65 18.03
N SER A 58 10.20 0.00 18.22
CA SER A 58 9.67 -0.34 19.56
C SER A 58 10.68 -1.15 20.38
N LYS A 59 11.38 -2.11 19.77
CA LYS A 59 12.45 -2.86 20.44
C LYS A 59 13.66 -1.97 20.75
N GLN A 60 14.05 -1.10 19.81
CA GLN A 60 15.14 -0.15 20.00
C GLN A 60 14.84 0.83 21.14
N ILE A 61 13.60 1.32 21.27
CA ILE A 61 13.16 2.19 22.39
C ILE A 61 13.41 1.50 23.74
N GLY A 62 13.05 0.22 23.86
CA GLY A 62 13.30 -0.55 25.09
C GLY A 62 14.79 -0.64 25.44
N VAL A 63 15.64 -0.86 24.43
CA VAL A 63 17.11 -0.90 24.60
C VAL A 63 17.65 0.48 24.98
N LEU A 64 17.23 1.55 24.29
CA LEU A 64 17.66 2.93 24.54
C LEU A 64 17.26 3.41 25.93
N MET A 65 16.04 3.08 26.38
CA MET A 65 15.57 3.34 27.74
C MET A 65 16.43 2.60 28.78
N GLY A 66 16.80 1.34 28.52
CA GLY A 66 17.71 0.58 29.37
C GLY A 66 19.15 1.14 29.40
N GLN A 67 19.60 1.78 28.32
CA GLN A 67 20.88 2.47 28.22
C GLN A 67 20.86 3.90 28.81
N GLY A 68 19.70 4.38 29.31
CA GLY A 68 19.56 5.73 29.86
C GLY A 68 19.48 6.85 28.80
N LYS A 69 19.41 6.50 27.51
CA LYS A 69 19.32 7.42 26.37
C LYS A 69 17.89 7.90 26.16
N LYS A 70 17.39 8.71 27.09
CA LYS A 70 16.00 9.19 27.10
C LYS A 70 15.63 10.03 25.87
N GLU A 71 16.55 10.86 25.37
CA GLU A 71 16.32 11.71 24.20
C GLU A 71 16.09 10.88 22.92
N GLU A 72 17.00 9.93 22.62
CA GLU A 72 16.85 9.02 21.47
C GLU A 72 15.58 8.16 21.58
N ALA A 73 15.20 7.76 22.80
CA ALA A 73 13.98 6.99 23.04
C ALA A 73 12.69 7.82 22.82
N GLU A 74 12.69 9.11 23.18
CA GLU A 74 11.56 10.01 22.89
C GLU A 74 11.42 10.26 21.39
N GLU A 75 12.54 10.45 20.69
CA GLU A 75 12.54 10.66 19.23
C GLU A 75 12.01 9.43 18.50
N ALA A 76 12.46 8.25 18.89
CA ALA A 76 11.95 6.98 18.38
C ALA A 76 10.46 6.77 18.70
N LYS A 77 9.97 7.20 19.88
CA LYS A 77 8.53 7.17 20.19
C LYS A 77 7.73 8.08 19.26
N LYS A 78 8.24 9.27 18.94
CA LYS A 78 7.60 10.17 17.97
C LYS A 78 7.55 9.55 16.58
N GLN A 79 8.62 8.89 16.14
CA GLN A 79 8.62 8.16 14.88
C GLN A 79 7.57 7.04 14.86
N VAL A 80 7.47 6.25 15.93
CA VAL A 80 6.46 5.20 16.07
C VAL A 80 5.03 5.76 16.01
N ALA A 81 4.78 6.91 16.64
CA ALA A 81 3.49 7.58 16.57
C ALA A 81 3.17 8.06 15.16
N ALA A 82 4.12 8.75 14.50
CA ALA A 82 3.96 9.21 13.12
C ALA A 82 3.73 8.04 12.14
N MET A 83 4.41 6.91 12.33
CA MET A 83 4.19 5.70 11.54
C MET A 83 2.79 5.10 11.78
N ALA A 84 2.26 5.21 13.01
CA ALA A 84 0.90 4.76 13.30
C ALA A 84 -0.14 5.61 12.59
N ASP A 85 0.06 6.93 12.55
CA ASP A 85 -0.80 7.86 11.82
C ASP A 85 -0.71 7.62 10.30
N GLU A 86 0.49 7.40 9.76
CA GLU A 86 0.70 7.07 8.34
C GLU A 86 0.03 5.74 7.96
N MET A 87 0.12 4.72 8.82
CA MET A 87 -0.59 3.44 8.62
C MET A 87 -2.11 3.64 8.60
N ALA A 88 -2.67 4.42 9.52
CA ALA A 88 -4.11 4.69 9.54
C ALA A 88 -4.57 5.42 8.27
N ALA A 89 -3.78 6.37 7.77
CA ALA A 89 -4.08 7.06 6.51
C ALA A 89 -3.99 6.13 5.29
N LEU A 90 -3.04 5.20 5.27
CA LEU A 90 -2.90 4.20 4.21
C LEU A 90 -4.02 3.15 4.26
N ASP A 91 -4.47 2.74 5.45
CA ASP A 91 -5.62 1.84 5.60
C ASP A 91 -6.90 2.47 5.03
N VAL A 92 -7.11 3.77 5.24
CA VAL A 92 -8.25 4.50 4.64
C VAL A 92 -8.12 4.54 3.11
N LYS A 93 -6.93 4.83 2.58
CA LYS A 93 -6.70 4.78 1.12
C LYS A 93 -6.91 3.38 0.54
N GLU A 94 -6.51 2.33 1.26
CA GLU A 94 -6.77 0.96 0.84
C GLU A 94 -8.26 0.65 0.77
N GLN A 95 -9.05 1.13 1.75
CA GLN A 95 -10.50 0.97 1.73
C GLN A 95 -11.11 1.70 0.53
N GLU A 96 -10.72 2.95 0.27
CA GLU A 96 -11.18 3.73 -0.89
C GLU A 96 -10.79 3.09 -2.23
N LEU A 97 -9.63 2.45 -2.32
CA LEU A 97 -9.16 1.75 -3.52
C LEU A 97 -9.84 0.38 -3.74
N THR A 98 -10.48 -0.18 -2.69
CA THR A 98 -11.12 -1.49 -2.74
C THR A 98 -12.64 -1.40 -2.91
N GLU A 99 -13.26 -0.27 -2.57
CA GLU A 99 -14.70 0.03 -2.73
C GLU A 99 -15.09 0.39 -4.17
#